data_AF-A0A0F9S188-F1
#
_entry.id   AF-A0A0F9S188-F1
#
_cell.length_a   1.000
_cell.length_b   1.000
_cell.length_c   1.000
_cell.angle_alpha   90.00
_cell.angle_beta   90.00
_cell.angle_gamma   90.00
#
_symmetry.space_group_name_H-M   'P 1'
#
loop_
_entity.id
_entity.type
_entity.pdbx_description
1 polymer ?
#
loop_
_entity_poly.entity_id
_entity_poly.type
_entity_poly.pdbx_seq_one_letter_code
_entity_poly.pdbx_strand_id
1 'polypeptide(L)'
;MKLQKRYLLYFVLIFTAFGLLSSGAQARPLYQPQVRPLESCEVCHVNKGGGGPMNKFGADWQSNGGRLEGIEDWDSDGDGVANGQELKDKTDPGNPKSNKNQGSPILLYSIGGVVLIGGTMAMFMAAARVRKNQEEAEAEKQDEDS
;
A
#
# COMPACT_ATOMS: atom_id res chain seq x y z
N MET A 1 33.88 -48.89 -41.19
CA MET A 1 32.48 -48.38 -41.05
C MET A 1 31.79 -48.65 -39.71
N LYS A 2 32.16 -49.68 -38.92
CA LYS A 2 31.50 -49.96 -37.62
C LYS A 2 31.80 -48.92 -36.52
N LEU A 3 32.98 -48.29 -36.56
CA LEU A 3 33.41 -47.30 -35.58
C LEU A 3 32.67 -45.95 -35.70
N GLN A 4 32.45 -45.48 -36.93
CA GLN A 4 31.71 -44.25 -37.24
C GLN A 4 30.23 -44.32 -36.79
N LYS A 5 29.60 -45.50 -36.88
CA LYS A 5 28.23 -45.72 -36.40
C LYS A 5 28.10 -45.63 -34.88
N ARG A 6 29.16 -45.95 -34.12
CA ARG A 6 29.16 -45.84 -32.65
C ARG A 6 29.19 -44.37 -32.21
N TYR A 7 30.01 -43.55 -32.86
CA TYR A 7 30.05 -42.11 -32.59
C TYR A 7 28.75 -41.39 -32.97
N LEU A 8 28.12 -41.78 -34.08
CA LEU A 8 26.81 -41.26 -34.45
C LEU A 8 25.74 -41.60 -33.38
N LEU A 9 25.77 -42.82 -32.84
CA LEU A 9 24.88 -43.24 -31.75
C LEU A 9 25.11 -42.44 -30.47
N TYR A 10 26.37 -42.20 -30.08
CA TYR A 10 26.67 -41.37 -28.92
C TYR A 10 26.25 -39.92 -29.12
N PHE A 11 26.46 -39.36 -30.33
CA PHE A 11 26.05 -38.00 -30.65
C PHE A 11 24.53 -37.83 -30.53
N VAL A 12 23.76 -38.76 -31.09
CA VAL A 12 22.29 -38.75 -30.98
C VAL A 12 21.84 -38.86 -29.52
N LEU A 13 22.42 -39.79 -28.74
CA LEU A 13 22.06 -39.97 -27.33
C LEU A 13 22.36 -38.72 -26.49
N ILE A 14 23.53 -38.10 -26.69
CA ILE A 14 23.93 -36.88 -25.98
C ILE A 14 23.03 -35.70 -26.40
N PHE A 15 22.72 -35.56 -27.68
CA PHE A 15 21.85 -34.49 -28.17
C PHE A 15 20.41 -34.62 -27.64
N THR A 16 19.87 -35.85 -27.60
CA THR A 16 18.56 -36.12 -26.99
C THR A 16 18.56 -35.90 -25.48
N ALA A 17 19.64 -36.25 -24.77
CA ALA A 17 19.77 -35.99 -23.35
C ALA A 17 19.85 -34.49 -23.05
N PHE A 18 20.56 -33.72 -23.88
CA PHE A 18 20.69 -32.27 -23.72
C PHE A 18 19.34 -31.55 -23.93
N GLY A 19 18.52 -32.01 -24.88
CA GLY A 19 17.17 -31.47 -25.09
C GLY A 19 16.22 -31.69 -23.90
N LEU A 20 16.39 -32.79 -23.15
CA LEU A 20 15.55 -33.12 -21.98
C LEU A 20 15.90 -32.30 -20.73
N LEU A 21 17.02 -31.57 -20.71
CA LEU A 21 17.43 -30.73 -19.58
C LEU A 21 16.99 -29.26 -19.70
N SER A 22 16.26 -28.89 -20.77
CA SER A 22 15.77 -27.52 -20.94
C SER A 22 14.52 -27.28 -20.09
N SER A 23 14.69 -27.20 -18.76
CA SER A 23 13.69 -26.62 -17.88
C SER A 23 13.61 -25.12 -18.15
N GLY A 24 12.41 -24.61 -18.49
CA GLY A 24 12.19 -23.19 -18.66
C GLY A 24 12.46 -22.44 -17.36
N ALA A 25 13.44 -21.53 -17.36
CA ALA A 25 13.67 -20.63 -16.24
C ALA A 25 12.54 -19.59 -16.19
N GLN A 26 11.59 -19.76 -15.26
CA GLN A 26 10.60 -18.74 -14.93
C GLN A 26 11.27 -17.71 -14.01
N ALA A 27 11.82 -16.64 -14.59
CA ALA A 27 12.28 -15.50 -13.81
C ALA A 27 11.05 -14.78 -13.24
N ARG A 28 10.88 -14.81 -11.91
CA ARG A 28 9.92 -13.92 -11.24
C ARG A 28 10.57 -12.53 -11.16
N PRO A 29 9.84 -11.44 -11.48
CA PRO A 29 10.37 -10.10 -11.31
C PRO A 29 10.89 -9.89 -9.89
N LEU A 30 12.02 -9.20 -9.75
CA LEU A 30 12.53 -8.75 -8.47
C LEU A 30 11.48 -7.82 -7.82
N TYR A 31 10.75 -8.34 -6.83
CA TYR A 31 9.86 -7.53 -6.00
C TYR A 31 10.68 -6.47 -5.26
N GLN A 32 10.25 -5.21 -5.30
CA GLN A 32 10.87 -4.19 -4.45
C GLN A 32 10.70 -4.56 -2.97
N PRO A 33 11.68 -4.23 -2.11
CA PRO A 33 11.57 -4.42 -0.67
C PRO A 33 10.34 -3.76 -0.03
N GLN A 34 9.81 -2.72 -0.67
CA GLN A 34 8.72 -1.88 -0.16
C GLN A 34 7.35 -2.58 -0.23
N VAL A 35 7.11 -3.40 -1.26
CA VAL A 35 5.91 -4.26 -1.40
C VAL A 35 6.08 -5.65 -0.79
N ARG A 36 7.28 -5.95 -0.28
CA ARG A 36 7.62 -7.23 0.36
C ARG A 36 6.80 -7.58 1.60
N PRO A 37 6.20 -6.66 2.40
CA PRO A 37 5.42 -7.07 3.57
C PRO A 37 4.26 -8.02 3.28
N LEU A 38 3.83 -8.12 2.01
CA LEU A 38 2.65 -8.88 1.60
C LEU A 38 2.94 -10.17 0.82
N GLU A 39 4.20 -10.48 0.51
CA GLU A 39 4.71 -11.66 -0.25
C GLU A 39 3.68 -12.53 -1.02
N SER A 40 2.78 -11.92 -1.79
CA SER A 40 1.71 -12.61 -2.48
C SER A 40 1.57 -12.08 -3.91
N CYS A 41 1.28 -12.98 -4.85
CA CYS A 41 1.10 -12.58 -6.25
C CYS A 41 -0.15 -11.73 -6.46
N GLU A 42 -1.13 -11.85 -5.54
CA GLU A 42 -2.41 -11.13 -5.58
C GLU A 42 -2.26 -9.62 -5.41
N VAL A 43 -1.14 -9.14 -4.84
CA VAL A 43 -0.84 -7.71 -4.75
C VAL A 43 -0.82 -7.07 -6.14
N CYS A 44 -0.25 -7.74 -7.15
CA CYS A 44 -0.16 -7.21 -8.51
C CYS A 44 -1.10 -7.88 -9.51
N HIS A 45 -1.64 -9.06 -9.21
CA HIS A 45 -2.44 -9.85 -10.13
C HIS A 45 -3.83 -10.14 -9.57
N VAL A 46 -4.82 -10.21 -10.47
CA VAL A 46 -6.18 -10.65 -10.10
C VAL A 46 -6.17 -12.11 -9.63
N ASN A 47 -5.26 -12.93 -10.16
CA ASN A 47 -5.13 -14.34 -9.81
C ASN A 47 -4.17 -14.53 -8.62
N LYS A 48 -4.60 -15.29 -7.60
CA LYS A 48 -3.78 -15.61 -6.42
C LYS A 48 -2.46 -16.31 -6.72
N GLY A 49 -2.43 -17.14 -7.77
CA GLY A 49 -1.20 -17.84 -8.21
C GLY A 49 -0.22 -16.94 -8.97
N GLY A 50 -0.61 -15.70 -9.28
CA GLY A 50 0.09 -14.84 -10.22
C GLY A 50 -0.18 -15.20 -11.68
N GLY A 51 0.38 -14.41 -12.59
CA GLY A 51 0.14 -14.55 -14.02
C GLY A 51 -1.28 -14.15 -14.44
N GLY A 52 -1.48 -13.97 -15.74
CA GLY A 52 -2.72 -13.40 -16.27
C GLY A 52 -2.82 -11.88 -16.00
N PRO A 53 -4.03 -11.31 -16.08
CA PRO A 53 -4.23 -9.86 -15.94
C PRO A 53 -3.73 -9.32 -14.60
N MET A 54 -3.11 -8.14 -14.64
CA MET A 54 -2.81 -7.40 -13.42
C MET A 54 -4.08 -6.76 -12.86
N ASN A 55 -4.10 -6.58 -11.54
CA ASN A 55 -5.04 -5.65 -10.93
C ASN A 55 -4.58 -4.21 -11.20
N LYS A 56 -5.33 -3.23 -10.70
CA LYS A 56 -5.01 -1.82 -10.94
C LYS A 56 -3.69 -1.39 -10.28
N PHE A 57 -3.41 -1.85 -9.05
CA PHE A 57 -2.12 -1.61 -8.39
C PHE A 57 -0.95 -2.15 -9.21
N GLY A 58 -1.04 -3.39 -9.70
CA GLY A 58 -0.01 -4.00 -10.55
C GLY A 58 0.21 -3.23 -11.86
N ALA A 59 -0.86 -2.71 -12.46
CA ALA A 59 -0.76 -1.87 -13.65
C ALA A 59 -0.07 -0.52 -13.35
N ASP A 60 -0.47 0.14 -12.27
CA ASP A 60 0.09 1.43 -11.83
C ASP A 60 1.59 1.23 -11.46
N TRP A 61 1.91 0.17 -10.72
CA TRP A 61 3.27 -0.27 -10.40
C TRP A 61 4.13 -0.53 -11.64
N GLN A 62 3.61 -1.30 -12.60
CA GLN A 62 4.34 -1.58 -13.84
C GLN A 62 4.55 -0.30 -14.66
N SER A 63 3.54 0.57 -14.72
CA SER A 63 3.64 1.86 -15.43
C SER A 63 4.68 2.79 -14.79
N ASN A 64 4.86 2.69 -13.47
CA ASN A 64 5.85 3.43 -12.70
C ASN A 64 7.25 2.74 -12.66
N GLY A 65 7.53 1.85 -13.62
CA GLY A 65 8.83 1.19 -13.72
C GLY A 65 9.14 0.22 -12.57
N GLY A 66 8.10 -0.27 -11.90
CA GLY A 66 8.23 -1.20 -10.78
C GLY A 66 8.73 -0.53 -9.50
N ARG A 67 8.35 0.72 -9.29
CA ARG A 67 8.71 1.51 -8.11
C ARG A 67 7.46 1.90 -7.33
N LEU A 68 7.54 1.87 -6.01
CA LEU A 68 6.52 2.50 -5.19
C LEU A 68 6.58 4.03 -5.31
N GLU A 69 7.80 4.57 -5.40
CA GLU A 69 8.08 6.01 -5.52
C GLU A 69 7.38 6.63 -6.72
N GLY A 70 6.37 7.45 -6.47
CA GLY A 70 5.54 8.11 -7.47
C GLY A 70 4.10 7.62 -7.51
N ILE A 71 3.79 6.52 -6.80
CA ILE A 71 2.43 5.99 -6.65
C ILE A 71 2.03 5.77 -5.19
N GLU A 72 2.84 6.18 -4.20
CA GLU A 72 2.50 6.04 -2.78
C GLU A 72 1.16 6.67 -2.40
N ASP A 73 0.88 7.84 -2.96
CA ASP A 73 -0.30 8.66 -2.66
C ASP A 73 -1.52 8.28 -3.53
N TRP A 74 -1.38 7.29 -4.41
CA TRP A 74 -2.48 6.83 -5.26
C TRP A 74 -3.34 5.82 -4.50
N ASP A 75 -4.63 5.81 -4.84
CA ASP A 75 -5.60 4.80 -4.39
C ASP A 75 -5.88 3.89 -5.60
N SER A 76 -5.13 2.79 -5.69
CA SER A 76 -5.16 1.95 -6.89
C SER A 76 -6.42 1.09 -6.94
N ASP A 77 -6.89 0.60 -5.81
CA ASP A 77 -8.04 -0.31 -5.76
C ASP A 77 -9.38 0.39 -5.46
N GLY A 78 -9.35 1.68 -5.13
CA GLY A 78 -10.49 2.57 -5.02
C GLY A 78 -11.20 2.49 -3.68
N ASP A 79 -10.50 2.09 -2.62
CA ASP A 79 -11.08 1.88 -1.29
C ASP A 79 -10.95 3.09 -0.34
N GLY A 80 -10.34 4.17 -0.84
CA GLY A 80 -10.15 5.42 -0.12
C GLY A 80 -8.88 5.46 0.74
N VAL A 81 -8.00 4.46 0.67
CA VAL A 81 -6.71 4.42 1.35
C VAL A 81 -5.59 4.46 0.32
N ALA A 82 -4.54 5.25 0.58
CA ALA A 82 -3.42 5.35 -0.34
C ALA A 82 -2.51 4.10 -0.26
N ASN A 83 -1.96 3.68 -1.39
CA ASN A 83 -1.07 2.52 -1.53
C ASN A 83 0.03 2.48 -0.44
N GLY A 84 0.68 3.62 -0.19
CA GLY A 84 1.76 3.72 0.79
C GLY A 84 1.28 3.56 2.24
N GLN A 85 0.04 3.94 2.53
CA GLN A 85 -0.57 3.74 3.85
C GLN A 85 -0.92 2.26 4.06
N GLU A 86 -1.49 1.61 3.05
CA GLU A 86 -1.81 0.19 3.10
C GLU A 86 -0.59 -0.70 3.29
N LEU A 87 0.51 -0.41 2.59
CA LEU A 87 1.77 -1.13 2.77
C LEU A 87 2.35 -0.96 4.19
N LYS A 88 2.21 0.22 4.80
CA LYS A 88 2.57 0.44 6.22
C LYS A 88 1.64 -0.35 7.14
N ASP A 89 0.37 -0.45 6.78
CA ASP A 89 -0.65 -1.17 7.52
C ASP A 89 -0.62 -2.68 7.31
N LYS A 90 0.18 -3.17 6.35
CA LYS A 90 0.22 -4.57 5.90
C LYS A 90 -1.13 -5.02 5.35
N THR A 91 -1.81 -4.13 4.62
CA THR A 91 -3.01 -4.41 3.82
C THR A 91 -2.66 -4.38 2.34
N ASP A 92 -3.47 -5.01 1.51
CA ASP A 92 -3.21 -5.21 0.08
C ASP A 92 -3.75 -4.06 -0.79
N PRO A 93 -2.88 -3.24 -1.40
CA PRO A 93 -3.28 -2.08 -2.23
C PRO A 93 -3.88 -2.45 -3.59
N GLY A 94 -3.93 -3.75 -3.92
CA GLY A 94 -4.64 -4.28 -5.06
C GLY A 94 -6.01 -4.85 -4.72
N ASN A 95 -6.45 -4.78 -3.46
CA ASN A 95 -7.65 -5.42 -2.96
C ASN A 95 -8.47 -4.49 -2.05
N PRO A 96 -9.60 -3.96 -2.54
CA PRO A 96 -10.39 -2.96 -1.83
C PRO A 96 -11.12 -3.52 -0.62
N LYS A 97 -10.94 -4.82 -0.32
CA LYS A 97 -11.45 -5.51 0.88
C LYS A 97 -10.39 -5.72 1.97
N SER A 98 -9.16 -5.24 1.74
CA SER A 98 -8.04 -5.49 2.63
C SER A 98 -7.76 -4.36 3.62
N ASN A 99 -8.31 -3.15 3.43
CA ASN A 99 -7.98 -2.04 4.31
C ASN A 99 -8.52 -2.20 5.75
N LYS A 100 -7.85 -1.54 6.70
CA LYS A 100 -8.24 -1.53 8.13
C LYS A 100 -9.46 -0.64 8.42
N ASN A 101 -9.88 0.20 7.47
CA ASN A 101 -10.99 1.12 7.62
C ASN A 101 -12.35 0.45 7.37
N GLN A 102 -12.40 -0.78 6.85
CA GLN A 102 -13.64 -1.54 6.59
C GLN A 102 -14.41 -1.98 7.84
N GLY A 103 -13.79 -1.87 9.02
CA GLY A 103 -14.47 -2.03 10.31
C GLY A 103 -14.84 -0.71 10.99
N SER A 104 -14.38 0.42 10.45
CA SER A 104 -14.80 1.73 10.91
C SER A 104 -15.94 2.14 9.98
N PRO A 105 -17.23 1.98 10.36
CA PRO A 105 -18.23 2.81 9.72
C PRO A 105 -17.67 4.21 9.76
N ILE A 106 -17.62 4.89 8.62
CA ILE A 106 -17.58 6.34 8.63
C ILE A 106 -18.76 6.71 9.50
N LEU A 107 -18.49 6.94 10.79
CA LEU A 107 -19.36 7.71 11.65
C LEU A 107 -19.33 9.06 10.95
N LEU A 108 -20.27 9.20 10.02
CA LEU A 108 -20.82 10.45 9.58
C LEU A 108 -21.20 11.18 10.87
N TYR A 109 -20.23 11.85 11.49
CA TYR A 109 -20.51 13.14 12.10
C TYR A 109 -20.54 14.13 10.94
N SER A 110 -21.40 13.90 9.95
CA SER A 110 -22.00 14.96 9.17
C SER A 110 -23.14 15.46 10.00
N ILE A 111 -22.78 16.24 10.99
CA ILE A 111 -23.68 17.23 11.49
C ILE A 111 -22.98 18.54 11.02
N GLY A 112 -23.52 19.54 10.33
CA GLY A 112 -24.78 19.66 9.62
C GLY A 112 -26.01 19.19 10.35
N GLY A 113 -26.12 19.34 11.68
CA GLY A 113 -25.44 20.31 12.55
C GLY A 113 -24.31 19.87 13.52
N VAL A 114 -23.05 20.26 13.21
CA VAL A 114 -21.75 20.10 13.94
C VAL A 114 -20.79 18.90 13.67
N VAL A 115 -19.70 19.17 12.92
CA VAL A 115 -18.48 18.34 12.77
C VAL A 115 -17.42 18.97 13.66
N LEU A 116 -17.00 18.29 14.73
CA LEU A 116 -15.84 18.71 15.52
C LEU A 116 -14.59 18.02 15.01
N ILE A 117 -13.85 18.73 14.17
CA ILE A 117 -12.48 18.38 13.76
C ILE A 117 -11.61 18.35 15.02
N GLY A 118 -10.79 17.32 15.15
CA GLY A 118 -9.83 17.11 16.25
C GLY A 118 -8.77 18.21 16.35
N GLY A 119 -9.16 19.37 16.87
CA GLY A 119 -8.27 20.45 17.34
C GLY A 119 -8.56 20.88 18.78
N THR A 120 -9.46 20.22 19.49
CA THR A 120 -10.09 20.82 20.68
C THR A 120 -9.34 20.60 21.99
N MET A 121 -8.42 19.63 22.13
CA MET A 121 -7.78 19.44 23.43
C MET A 121 -6.78 20.57 23.78
N ALA A 122 -6.13 21.18 22.79
CA ALA A 122 -5.32 22.39 22.98
C ALA A 122 -6.19 23.66 23.11
N MET A 123 -7.34 23.73 22.41
CA MET A 123 -8.24 24.89 22.48
C MET A 123 -9.06 24.96 23.78
N PHE A 124 -9.41 23.82 24.40
CA PHE A 124 -10.12 23.82 25.69
C PHE A 124 -9.25 24.33 26.84
N MET A 125 -7.94 24.10 26.81
CA MET A 125 -6.99 24.67 27.77
C MET A 125 -6.75 26.18 27.53
N ALA A 126 -6.77 26.63 26.27
CA ALA A 126 -6.61 28.04 25.93
C ALA A 126 -7.85 28.88 26.31
N ALA A 127 -9.06 28.36 26.13
CA ALA A 127 -10.30 29.06 26.47
C ALA A 127 -10.47 29.27 27.99
N ALA A 128 -10.02 28.33 28.82
CA ALA A 128 -10.00 28.50 30.28
C ALA A 128 -9.00 29.57 30.75
N ARG A 129 -7.85 29.67 30.07
CA ARG A 129 -6.83 30.70 30.36
C ARG A 129 -7.32 32.10 30.01
N VAL A 130 -7.98 32.26 28.86
CA VAL A 130 -8.53 33.56 28.42
C VAL A 130 -9.64 34.04 29.36
N ARG A 131 -10.52 33.13 29.82
CA ARG A 131 -11.61 33.50 30.73
C ARG A 131 -11.10 34.00 32.10
N LYS A 132 -10.08 33.36 32.66
CA LYS A 132 -9.41 33.83 33.90
C LYS A 132 -8.75 35.20 33.71
N ASN A 133 -8.08 35.42 32.57
CA ASN A 133 -7.43 36.69 32.27
C ASN A 133 -8.44 37.84 32.04
N GLN A 134 -9.66 37.55 31.57
CA GLN A 134 -10.72 38.56 31.42
C GLN A 134 -11.36 38.91 32.76
N GLU A 135 -11.60 37.92 33.62
CA GLU A 135 -12.12 38.15 34.98
C GLU A 135 -11.14 38.96 35.84
N GLU A 136 -9.83 38.73 35.72
CA GLU A 136 -8.80 39.53 36.42
C GLU A 136 -8.70 40.96 35.86
N ALA A 137 -8.85 41.15 34.54
CA ALA A 137 -8.81 42.48 33.91
C ALA A 137 -10.08 43.33 34.15
N GLU A 138 -11.23 42.69 34.39
CA GLU A 138 -12.47 43.38 34.78
C GLU A 138 -12.47 43.76 36.27
N ALA A 139 -11.85 42.94 37.13
CA ALA A 139 -11.66 43.27 38.54
C ALA A 139 -10.69 44.46 38.75
N GLU A 140 -9.60 44.52 37.98
CA GLU A 140 -8.63 45.64 38.05
C GLU A 140 -9.23 46.98 37.60
N LYS A 141 -10.16 46.95 36.62
CA LYS A 141 -10.87 48.16 36.17
C LYS A 141 -11.89 48.71 37.16
N GLN A 142 -12.37 47.91 38.12
CA GLN A 142 -13.32 48.36 39.13
C GLN A 142 -12.64 49.03 40.33
N ASP A 143 -11.36 48.77 40.57
CA ASP A 143 -10.58 49.42 41.65
C ASP A 143 -9.96 50.77 41.22
N GLU A 144 -9.85 51.06 39.92
CA GLU A 144 -9.37 52.37 39.41
C GLU A 144 -10.46 53.45 39.33
N ASP A 145 -11.75 53.09 39.44
CA ASP A 145 -12.90 54.01 39.37
C ASP A 145 -13.59 54.24 40.74
N SER A 146 -12.88 53.91 41.84
CA SER A 146 -13.29 54.18 43.24
C SER A 146 -12.29 55.09 43.95
#